data_AF-A0A920MRA0-F1
#
_entry.id   AF-A0A920MRA0-F1
#
_cell.length_a   1.000
_cell.length_b   1.000
_cell.length_c   1.000
_cell.angle_alpha   90.00
_cell.angle_beta   90.00
_cell.angle_gamma   90.00
#
_symmetry.space_group_name_H-M   'P 1'
#
loop_
_entity.id
_entity.type
_entity.pdbx_description
1 polymer ?
#
loop_
_entity_poly.entity_id
_entity_poly.type
_entity_poly.pdbx_seq_one_letter_code
_entity_poly.pdbx_strand_id
1 'polypeptide(L)'
;MFFGGIDRKMATLSASLDYYIGNLKINTVFSPLHSTNRIPLGDDDFPIRLPVYPDASEILPISESPYEGGFYSTLSTDYGDLSASYYSGYDRTFNLTGVNVYGHGGDISFPNIDVVFGYRKTDVIGIGGVLLNNWFVMRYDLGYFTTKDQNSSINRPSSFNPIYYDSLHFSYPLLEQAKYVQSTFQLETELPFDINLIAQYFLMTL
;
A
#
# COMPACT_ATOMS: atom_id res chain seq x y z
N MET A 1 22.23 5.57 -24.31
CA MET A 1 22.26 6.97 -23.86
C MET A 1 21.43 7.09 -22.59
N PHE A 2 22.04 6.91 -21.43
CA PHE A 2 21.36 7.17 -20.15
C PHE A 2 21.91 8.51 -19.66
N PHE A 3 21.23 9.60 -19.99
CA PHE A 3 21.50 10.87 -19.34
C PHE A 3 21.13 10.71 -17.87
N GLY A 4 22.14 10.55 -17.01
CA GLY A 4 22.04 10.58 -15.56
C GLY A 4 21.74 12.00 -15.07
N GLY A 5 20.60 12.53 -15.46
CA GLY A 5 20.11 13.83 -15.01
C GLY A 5 19.52 13.72 -13.61
N ILE A 6 19.97 14.62 -12.72
CA ILE A 6 19.37 14.93 -11.42
C ILE A 6 17.84 15.18 -11.48
N ASP A 7 17.29 15.49 -12.65
CA ASP A 7 15.86 15.74 -12.91
C ASP A 7 14.94 14.52 -12.76
N ARG A 8 15.49 13.33 -12.49
CA ARG A 8 14.69 12.11 -12.24
C ARG A 8 14.51 11.79 -10.76
N LYS A 9 15.23 12.47 -9.86
CA LYS A 9 15.20 12.20 -8.42
C LYS A 9 14.34 13.23 -7.71
N MET A 10 13.09 12.88 -7.41
CA MET A 10 12.28 13.70 -6.52
C MET A 10 12.60 13.39 -5.07
N ALA A 11 12.68 14.43 -4.25
CA ALA A 11 12.86 14.30 -2.82
C ALA A 11 11.56 13.76 -2.19
N THR A 12 11.70 12.77 -1.31
CA THR A 12 10.64 12.33 -0.40
C THR A 12 10.98 12.88 0.98
N LEU A 13 10.01 13.52 1.63
CA LEU A 13 10.15 13.97 3.01
C LEU A 13 9.74 12.82 3.93
N SER A 14 10.65 12.35 4.78
CA SER A 14 10.37 11.34 5.79
C SER A 14 11.25 11.53 7.02
N ALA A 15 10.84 10.96 8.14
CA ALA A 15 11.57 10.89 9.39
C ALA A 15 11.60 9.44 9.89
N SER A 16 12.73 9.03 10.46
CA SER A 16 12.89 7.73 11.10
C SER A 16 13.59 7.90 12.45
N LEU A 17 13.14 7.13 13.43
CA LEU A 17 13.70 7.12 14.79
C LEU A 17 13.96 5.68 15.21
N ASP A 18 15.19 5.42 15.66
CA ASP A 18 15.55 4.18 16.33
C ASP A 18 15.84 4.47 17.80
N TYR A 19 15.16 3.76 18.70
CA TYR A 19 15.31 3.89 20.13
C TYR A 19 15.62 2.53 20.76
N TYR A 20 16.62 2.51 21.64
CA TYR A 20 17.15 1.29 22.23
C TYR A 20 17.05 1.39 23.76
N ILE A 21 16.46 0.37 24.38
CA ILE A 21 16.35 0.25 25.84
C ILE A 21 16.67 -1.19 26.24
N GLY A 22 17.88 -1.42 26.74
CA GLY A 22 18.33 -2.77 27.09
C GLY A 22 18.24 -3.70 25.88
N ASN A 23 17.40 -4.73 25.98
CA ASN A 23 17.14 -5.71 24.92
C ASN A 23 15.94 -5.38 24.02
N LEU A 24 15.30 -4.22 24.21
CA LEU A 24 14.21 -3.74 23.37
C LEU A 24 14.73 -2.70 22.38
N LYS A 25 14.48 -2.94 21.09
CA LYS A 25 14.67 -1.99 19.99
C LYS A 25 13.30 -1.54 19.49
N ILE A 26 13.09 -0.23 19.34
CA ILE A 26 11.88 0.35 18.76
C ILE A 26 12.30 1.18 17.55
N ASN A 27 11.67 0.95 16.42
CA ASN A 27 11.87 1.66 15.16
C ASN A 27 10.57 2.35 14.81
N THR A 28 10.64 3.60 14.39
CA THR A 28 9.48 4.38 13.96
C THR A 28 9.81 5.07 12.65
N VAL A 29 8.86 5.07 11.72
CA VAL A 29 8.95 5.77 10.45
C VAL A 29 7.72 6.65 10.27
N PHE A 30 7.93 7.82 9.69
CA PHE A 30 6.87 8.78 9.42
C PHE A 30 7.15 9.50 8.10
N SER A 31 6.13 9.61 7.27
CA SER A 31 6.11 10.41 6.04
C SER A 31 4.90 11.33 6.09
N PRO A 32 5.10 12.67 6.09
CA PRO A 32 3.98 13.60 6.07
C PRO A 32 3.31 13.70 4.69
N LEU A 33 3.90 13.11 3.65
CA LEU A 33 3.42 13.20 2.27
C LEU A 33 3.31 11.79 1.65
N HIS A 34 2.25 11.59 0.89
CA HIS A 34 2.09 10.43 0.04
C HIS A 34 2.91 10.57 -1.25
N SER A 35 3.69 9.54 -1.58
CA SER A 35 4.39 9.44 -2.86
C SER A 35 3.65 8.48 -3.79
N THR A 36 3.42 8.90 -5.04
CA THR A 36 2.76 8.10 -6.06
C THR A 36 3.78 7.36 -6.94
N ASN A 37 3.36 6.26 -7.55
CA ASN A 37 4.18 5.46 -8.45
C ASN A 37 4.47 6.21 -9.76
N ARG A 38 5.61 5.90 -10.39
CA ARG A 38 6.13 6.57 -11.60
C ARG A 38 6.37 5.54 -12.70
N ILE A 39 5.31 4.83 -13.06
CA ILE A 39 5.38 3.87 -14.16
C ILE A 39 5.57 4.64 -15.47
N PRO A 40 6.53 4.25 -16.32
CA PRO A 40 6.72 4.89 -17.62
C PRO A 40 5.45 4.85 -18.48
N LEU A 41 5.14 5.97 -19.13
CA LEU A 41 3.98 6.09 -20.01
C LEU A 41 4.37 5.63 -21.42
N GLY A 42 4.13 4.36 -21.72
CA GLY A 42 3.84 3.80 -23.06
C GLY A 42 4.90 3.86 -24.18
N ASP A 43 5.88 4.77 -24.12
CA ASP A 43 6.88 5.03 -25.19
C ASP A 43 8.32 4.83 -24.69
N ASP A 44 8.47 4.02 -23.64
CA ASP A 44 9.75 3.64 -23.03
C ASP A 44 10.02 2.15 -23.32
N ASP A 45 11.29 1.74 -23.38
CA ASP A 45 11.73 0.36 -23.70
C ASP A 45 11.31 -0.68 -22.63
N PHE A 46 10.45 -0.31 -21.68
CA PHE A 46 9.97 -1.17 -20.61
C PHE A 46 8.78 -2.02 -21.05
N PRO A 47 8.77 -3.33 -20.71
CA PRO A 47 7.71 -4.25 -21.09
C PRO A 47 6.41 -4.06 -20.28
N ILE A 48 6.38 -3.14 -19.31
CA ILE A 48 5.25 -2.94 -18.39
C ILE A 48 4.34 -1.85 -18.96
N ARG A 49 3.07 -2.21 -19.22
CA ARG A 49 2.02 -1.28 -19.66
C ARG A 49 0.89 -1.27 -18.66
N LEU A 50 0.39 -0.07 -18.33
CA LEU A 50 -0.80 0.06 -17.49
C LEU A 50 -2.06 -0.20 -18.34
N PRO A 51 -3.13 -0.76 -17.74
CA PRO A 51 -4.40 -0.95 -18.44
C PRO A 51 -5.05 0.39 -18.79
N VAL A 52 -4.79 1.43 -18.01
CA VAL A 52 -5.28 2.80 -18.20
C VAL A 52 -4.23 3.80 -17.71
N TYR A 53 -4.15 4.96 -18.35
CA TYR A 53 -3.30 6.07 -17.97
C TYR A 53 -4.21 7.25 -17.59
N PRO A 54 -4.61 7.35 -16.30
CA PRO A 54 -5.56 8.37 -15.89
C PRO A 54 -4.93 9.76 -15.95
N ASP A 55 -5.74 10.73 -16.36
CA ASP A 55 -5.36 12.13 -16.27
C ASP A 55 -5.35 12.60 -14.81
N ALA A 56 -4.57 13.63 -14.51
CA ALA A 56 -4.47 14.16 -13.14
C ALA A 56 -5.83 14.64 -12.59
N SER A 57 -6.76 15.06 -13.47
CA SER A 57 -8.14 15.43 -13.11
C SER A 57 -9.01 14.22 -12.77
N GLU A 58 -8.67 13.02 -13.24
CA GLU A 58 -9.43 11.81 -12.99
C GLU A 58 -9.10 11.21 -11.60
N ILE A 59 -7.93 11.54 -11.06
CA ILE A 59 -7.48 11.11 -9.73
C ILE A 59 -8.05 12.04 -8.65
N LEU A 60 -8.80 11.47 -7.71
CA LEU A 60 -9.21 12.19 -6.50
C LEU A 60 -7.99 12.42 -5.60
N PRO A 61 -7.83 13.65 -5.08
CA PRO A 61 -6.82 13.92 -4.08
C PRO A 61 -7.13 13.13 -2.81
N ILE A 62 -6.10 12.81 -2.04
CA ILE A 62 -6.28 12.17 -0.73
C ILE A 62 -7.03 13.16 0.17
N SER A 63 -8.28 12.81 0.49
CA SER A 63 -9.20 13.65 1.26
C SER A 63 -8.77 13.84 2.72
N GLU A 64 -8.07 12.85 3.28
CA GLU A 64 -7.54 12.86 4.63
C GLU A 64 -6.08 13.35 4.70
N SER A 65 -5.52 13.42 5.89
CA SER A 65 -4.08 13.69 6.04
C SER A 65 -3.28 12.58 5.34
N PRO A 66 -2.33 12.93 4.45
CA PRO A 66 -1.53 11.98 3.67
C PRO A 66 -0.39 11.38 4.50
N TYR A 67 -0.61 11.25 5.81
CA TYR A 67 0.37 10.75 6.75
C TYR A 67 0.49 9.24 6.62
N GLU A 68 1.73 8.80 6.45
CA GLU A 68 2.09 7.40 6.39
C GLU A 68 3.14 7.16 7.46
N GLY A 69 3.15 5.97 8.04
CA GLY A 69 4.09 5.68 9.08
C GLY A 69 3.77 4.42 9.84
N GLY A 70 4.66 4.08 10.75
CA GLY A 70 4.53 2.87 11.52
C GLY A 70 5.63 2.75 12.55
N PHE A 71 5.50 1.74 13.38
CA PHE A 71 6.53 1.35 14.31
C PHE A 71 6.76 -0.16 14.26
N TYR A 72 7.98 -0.55 14.59
CA TYR A 72 8.44 -1.93 14.65
C TYR A 72 9.24 -2.09 15.94
N SER A 73 8.84 -2.99 16.81
CA SER A 73 9.55 -3.30 18.05
C SER A 73 10.11 -4.71 18.00
N THR A 74 11.33 -4.87 18.52
CA THR A 74 12.01 -6.16 18.65
C THR A 74 12.52 -6.30 20.08
N LEU A 75 12.12 -7.37 20.75
CA LEU A 75 12.64 -7.80 22.03
C LEU A 75 13.59 -8.98 21.78
N SER A 76 14.87 -8.77 22.05
CA SER A 76 15.89 -9.82 21.94
C SER A 76 16.09 -10.55 23.25
N THR A 77 16.22 -11.87 23.17
CA THR A 77 16.49 -12.76 24.31
C THR A 77 17.59 -13.75 23.93
N ASP A 78 18.14 -14.45 24.91
CA ASP A 78 19.19 -15.47 24.66
C ASP A 78 18.66 -16.64 23.81
N TYR A 79 17.34 -16.84 23.78
CA TYR A 79 16.66 -17.92 23.04
C TYR A 79 16.03 -17.43 21.73
N GLY A 80 16.34 -16.20 21.29
CA GLY A 80 15.85 -15.61 20.05
C GLY A 80 15.09 -14.30 20.24
N ASP A 81 14.30 -13.91 19.24
CA ASP A 81 13.70 -12.59 19.13
C ASP A 81 12.17 -12.67 19.03
N LEU A 82 11.49 -11.71 19.65
CA LEU A 82 10.07 -11.46 19.45
C LEU A 82 9.90 -10.07 18.84
N SER A 83 9.03 -9.93 17.86
CA SER A 83 8.75 -8.67 17.20
C SER A 83 7.26 -8.39 17.02
N ALA A 84 6.91 -7.12 17.08
CA ALA A 84 5.58 -6.62 16.81
C ALA A 84 5.67 -5.34 15.97
N SER A 85 4.69 -5.12 15.10
CA SER A 85 4.73 -4.01 14.16
C SER A 85 3.36 -3.50 13.82
N TYR A 86 3.29 -2.21 13.51
CA TYR A 86 2.13 -1.57 12.91
C TYR A 86 2.60 -0.62 11.84
N TYR A 87 1.97 -0.64 10.68
CA TYR A 87 2.23 0.30 9.59
C TYR A 87 0.92 0.72 8.93
N SER A 88 0.82 1.99 8.58
CA SER A 88 -0.29 2.57 7.83
C SER A 88 0.26 3.39 6.67
N GLY A 89 -0.22 3.13 5.46
CA GLY A 89 0.21 3.87 4.28
C GLY A 89 -0.77 3.75 3.12
N TYR A 90 -0.63 4.61 2.12
CA TYR A 90 -1.46 4.57 0.92
C TYR A 90 -0.79 3.76 -0.19
N ASP A 91 -1.60 3.13 -1.03
CA ASP A 91 -1.14 2.45 -2.24
C ASP A 91 -0.35 3.42 -3.11
N ARG A 92 0.81 3.00 -3.62
CA ARG A 92 1.61 3.84 -4.53
C ARG A 92 0.97 3.92 -5.92
N THR A 93 0.29 2.85 -6.33
CA THR A 93 -0.44 2.77 -7.60
C THR A 93 -1.92 3.08 -7.35
N PHE A 94 -2.54 3.83 -8.24
CA PHE A 94 -3.95 4.19 -8.11
C PHE A 94 -4.87 2.95 -8.21
N ASN A 95 -6.04 3.03 -7.58
CA ASN A 95 -7.14 2.08 -7.74
C ASN A 95 -8.37 2.80 -8.31
N LEU A 96 -9.29 2.03 -8.91
CA LEU A 96 -10.60 2.54 -9.28
C LEU A 96 -11.41 2.80 -8.01
N THR A 97 -11.80 4.06 -7.77
CA THR A 97 -12.57 4.44 -6.58
C THR A 97 -14.07 4.52 -6.88
N GLY A 98 -14.45 4.79 -8.12
CA GLY A 98 -15.85 4.80 -8.53
C GLY A 98 -16.11 5.52 -9.85
N VAL A 99 -17.38 5.79 -10.11
CA VAL A 99 -17.85 6.36 -11.38
C VAL A 99 -18.91 7.43 -11.12
N ASN A 100 -18.75 8.58 -11.76
CA ASN A 100 -19.75 9.64 -11.81
C ASN A 100 -20.39 9.72 -13.21
N VAL A 101 -21.65 10.11 -13.27
CA VAL A 101 -22.38 10.34 -14.51
C VAL A 101 -23.01 11.73 -14.48
N TYR A 102 -22.60 12.56 -15.42
CA TYR A 102 -23.08 13.93 -15.57
C TYR A 102 -24.02 14.08 -16.76
N GLY A 103 -24.96 15.01 -16.64
CA GLY A 103 -25.87 15.43 -17.69
C GLY A 103 -25.86 16.96 -17.85
N HIS A 104 -26.82 17.48 -18.61
CA HIS A 104 -27.00 18.92 -18.78
C HIS A 104 -28.35 19.34 -18.17
N GLY A 105 -28.32 20.01 -17.02
CA GLY A 105 -29.53 20.29 -16.24
C GLY A 105 -30.29 19.00 -15.91
N GLY A 106 -31.54 18.87 -16.36
CA GLY A 106 -32.33 17.65 -16.19
C GLY A 106 -32.15 16.59 -17.29
N ASP A 107 -31.37 16.86 -18.33
CA ASP A 107 -31.23 15.98 -19.50
C ASP A 107 -30.06 14.99 -19.35
N ILE A 108 -30.34 13.71 -19.60
CA ILE A 108 -29.38 12.59 -19.57
C ILE A 108 -29.25 11.89 -20.93
N SER A 109 -29.67 12.54 -22.02
CA SER A 109 -29.62 11.96 -23.37
C SER A 109 -28.19 11.79 -23.90
N PHE A 110 -27.26 12.64 -23.47
CA PHE A 110 -25.84 12.60 -23.84
C PHE A 110 -24.95 12.67 -22.61
N PRO A 111 -24.97 11.66 -21.73
CA PRO A 111 -24.30 11.75 -20.45
C PRO A 111 -22.77 11.65 -20.60
N ASN A 112 -22.04 12.31 -19.72
CA ASN A 112 -20.60 12.13 -19.56
C ASN A 112 -20.31 11.21 -18.39
N ILE A 113 -19.57 10.13 -18.65
CA ILE A 113 -19.13 9.18 -17.64
C ILE A 113 -17.71 9.58 -17.22
N ASP A 114 -17.54 9.91 -15.96
CA ASP A 114 -16.26 10.26 -15.35
C ASP A 114 -15.80 9.08 -14.49
N VAL A 115 -14.71 8.44 -14.93
CA VAL A 115 -14.09 7.33 -14.20
C VAL A 115 -13.13 7.92 -13.18
N VAL A 116 -13.33 7.58 -11.92
CA VAL A 116 -12.63 8.22 -10.82
C VAL A 116 -11.63 7.25 -10.21
N PHE A 117 -10.39 7.71 -10.06
CA PHE A 117 -9.31 6.94 -9.44
C PHE A 117 -8.90 7.54 -8.10
N GLY A 118 -8.33 6.72 -7.22
CA GLY A 118 -7.88 7.16 -5.91
C GLY A 118 -6.75 6.29 -5.38
N TYR A 119 -6.48 6.42 -4.08
CA TYR A 119 -5.50 5.62 -3.37
C TYR A 119 -6.15 5.01 -2.13
N ARG A 120 -6.14 3.68 -2.02
CA ARG A 120 -6.56 2.99 -0.80
C ARG A 120 -5.50 3.12 0.27
N LYS A 121 -5.95 3.10 1.52
CA LYS A 121 -5.09 3.08 2.70
C LYS A 121 -5.03 1.66 3.23
N THR A 122 -3.83 1.18 3.52
CA THR A 122 -3.56 -0.14 4.09
C THR A 122 -2.97 -0.02 5.47
N ASP A 123 -3.64 -0.62 6.43
CA ASP A 123 -3.13 -0.86 7.78
C ASP A 123 -2.63 -2.31 7.89
N VAL A 124 -1.43 -2.47 8.44
CA VAL A 124 -0.78 -3.76 8.66
C VAL A 124 -0.43 -3.87 10.14
N ILE A 125 -0.89 -4.95 10.77
CA ILE A 125 -0.43 -5.35 12.11
C ILE A 125 0.38 -6.62 11.93
N GLY A 126 1.63 -6.61 12.37
CA GLY A 126 2.54 -7.75 12.26
C GLY A 126 3.01 -8.25 13.61
N ILE A 127 3.11 -9.57 13.77
CA ILE A 127 3.80 -10.23 14.88
C ILE A 127 4.74 -11.25 14.26
N GLY A 128 5.98 -11.28 14.70
CA GLY A 128 6.95 -12.27 14.22
C GLY A 128 7.95 -12.61 15.28
N GLY A 129 8.76 -13.63 15.04
CA GLY A 129 9.82 -13.99 15.96
C GLY A 129 10.70 -15.12 15.46
N VAL A 130 11.81 -15.26 16.15
CA VAL A 130 12.81 -16.30 15.95
C VAL A 130 12.99 -17.02 17.28
N LEU A 131 12.86 -18.33 17.28
CA LEU A 131 13.21 -19.18 18.41
C LEU A 131 14.47 -19.96 18.05
N LEU A 132 15.51 -19.77 18.85
CA LEU A 132 16.81 -20.42 18.75
C LEU A 132 16.88 -21.53 19.80
N ASN A 133 17.09 -22.75 19.35
CA ASN A 133 17.34 -23.91 20.20
C ASN A 133 18.51 -24.72 19.61
N ASN A 134 19.16 -25.53 20.44
CA ASN A 134 20.30 -26.36 20.03
C ASN A 134 19.93 -27.44 18.98
N TRP A 135 18.64 -27.76 18.83
CA TRP A 135 18.17 -28.78 17.89
C TRP A 135 17.53 -28.17 16.63
N PHE A 136 16.99 -26.96 16.73
CA PHE A 136 16.29 -26.33 15.62
C PHE A 136 16.25 -24.82 15.78
N VAL A 137 16.13 -24.13 14.65
CA VAL A 137 15.78 -22.71 14.57
C VAL A 137 14.41 -22.61 13.94
N MET A 138 13.51 -21.89 14.61
CA MET A 138 12.16 -21.63 14.11
C MET A 138 12.00 -20.14 13.86
N ARG A 139 11.40 -19.77 12.73
CA ARG A 139 10.99 -18.39 12.43
C ARG A 139 9.53 -18.37 12.08
N TYR A 140 8.82 -17.36 12.56
CA TYR A 140 7.43 -17.16 12.21
C TYR A 140 7.15 -15.68 12.00
N ASP A 141 6.27 -15.37 11.05
CA ASP A 141 5.76 -14.04 10.80
C ASP A 141 4.26 -14.14 10.50
N LEU A 142 3.48 -13.24 11.09
CA LEU A 142 2.04 -13.12 10.96
C LEU A 142 1.70 -11.67 10.68
N GLY A 143 1.09 -11.38 9.53
CA GLY A 143 0.62 -10.06 9.16
C GLY A 143 -0.88 -10.05 8.91
N TYR A 144 -1.61 -9.17 9.59
CA TYR A 144 -3.00 -8.86 9.31
C TYR A 144 -3.10 -7.56 8.54
N PHE A 145 -3.66 -7.62 7.33
CA PHE A 145 -3.76 -6.51 6.40
C PHE A 145 -5.21 -6.07 6.29
N THR A 146 -5.45 -4.77 6.39
CA THR A 146 -6.74 -4.14 6.11
C THR A 146 -6.52 -2.99 5.14
N THR A 147 -6.97 -3.17 3.91
CA THR A 147 -6.94 -2.15 2.86
C THR A 147 -8.35 -1.61 2.64
N LYS A 148 -8.50 -0.30 2.59
CA LYS A 148 -9.79 0.38 2.38
C LYS A 148 -9.65 1.63 1.54
N ASP A 149 -10.59 1.82 0.63
CA ASP A 149 -10.82 3.12 0.02
C ASP A 149 -11.33 4.12 1.08
N GLN A 150 -10.69 5.28 1.17
CA GLN A 150 -11.04 6.32 2.14
C GLN A 150 -12.11 7.28 1.58
N ASN A 151 -12.39 7.23 0.28
CA ASN A 151 -13.35 8.14 -0.36
C ASN A 151 -14.78 7.65 -0.14
N SER A 152 -15.44 8.20 0.88
CA SER A 152 -16.86 7.92 1.18
C SER A 152 -17.82 8.60 0.18
N SER A 153 -17.36 9.63 -0.51
CA SER A 153 -18.05 10.25 -1.65
C SER A 153 -17.02 10.61 -2.72
N ILE A 154 -17.43 10.47 -3.98
CA ILE A 154 -16.64 10.85 -5.15
C ILE A 154 -17.26 12.07 -5.87
N ASN A 155 -18.19 12.78 -5.21
CA ASN A 155 -18.90 13.90 -5.80
C ASN A 155 -17.94 15.05 -6.10
N ARG A 156 -17.82 15.38 -7.38
CA ARG A 156 -17.03 16.52 -7.88
C ARG A 156 -17.73 17.18 -9.07
N PRO A 157 -17.33 18.38 -9.51
CA PRO A 157 -17.70 18.88 -10.84
C PRO A 157 -17.16 17.95 -11.94
N SER A 158 -17.81 17.91 -13.11
CA SER A 158 -17.29 17.09 -14.22
C SER A 158 -15.86 17.49 -14.58
N SER A 159 -15.00 16.50 -14.72
CA SER A 159 -13.62 16.65 -15.19
C SER A 159 -13.57 17.15 -16.64
N PHE A 160 -14.65 16.98 -17.40
CA PHE A 160 -14.78 17.36 -18.81
C PHE A 160 -15.92 18.35 -19.03
N ASN A 161 -15.61 19.54 -19.54
CA ASN A 161 -16.59 20.60 -19.87
C ASN A 161 -17.68 20.81 -18.80
N PRO A 162 -17.32 21.27 -17.59
CA PRO A 162 -18.24 21.42 -16.46
C PRO A 162 -19.33 22.49 -16.68
N ILE A 163 -19.22 23.29 -17.74
CA ILE A 163 -20.26 24.27 -18.12
C ILE A 163 -21.42 23.56 -18.81
N TYR A 164 -21.13 22.58 -19.66
CA TYR A 164 -22.16 21.77 -20.32
C TYR A 164 -22.63 20.64 -19.41
N TYR A 165 -21.69 19.94 -18.78
CA TYR A 165 -21.94 18.87 -17.81
C TYR A 165 -22.05 19.43 -16.39
N ASP A 166 -23.10 20.22 -16.18
CA ASP A 166 -23.32 21.02 -14.97
C ASP A 166 -24.06 20.28 -13.86
N SER A 167 -24.69 19.14 -14.17
CA SER A 167 -25.50 18.37 -13.23
C SER A 167 -24.97 16.94 -13.04
N LEU A 168 -24.69 16.58 -11.79
CA LEU A 168 -24.36 15.21 -11.39
C LEU A 168 -25.66 14.42 -11.19
N HIS A 169 -25.89 13.42 -12.03
CA HIS A 169 -27.10 12.58 -11.97
C HIS A 169 -26.88 11.29 -11.21
N PHE A 170 -25.71 10.66 -11.39
CA PHE A 170 -25.34 9.43 -10.67
C PHE A 170 -23.92 9.51 -10.16
N SER A 171 -23.71 9.04 -8.93
CA SER A 171 -22.41 8.89 -8.30
C SER A 171 -22.37 7.55 -7.60
N TYR A 172 -21.42 6.71 -7.99
CA TYR A 172 -21.28 5.36 -7.47
C TYR A 172 -19.87 5.16 -6.94
N PRO A 173 -19.63 5.39 -5.63
CA PRO A 173 -18.38 5.02 -4.99
C PRO A 173 -18.33 3.50 -4.79
N LEU A 174 -17.21 2.87 -5.16
CA LEU A 174 -17.02 1.41 -5.04
C LEU A 174 -16.69 0.97 -3.61
N LEU A 175 -16.11 1.87 -2.81
CA LEU A 175 -15.75 1.62 -1.40
C LEU A 175 -14.94 0.31 -1.24
N GLU A 176 -13.96 0.10 -2.11
CA GLU A 176 -13.22 -1.15 -2.17
C GLU A 176 -12.51 -1.43 -0.84
N GLN A 177 -12.66 -2.67 -0.36
CA GLN A 177 -12.06 -3.12 0.87
C GLN A 177 -11.52 -4.54 0.72
N ALA A 178 -10.30 -4.75 1.23
CA ALA A 178 -9.71 -6.07 1.35
C ALA A 178 -9.20 -6.28 2.79
N LYS A 179 -9.43 -7.48 3.32
CA LYS A 179 -8.83 -7.94 4.56
C LYS A 179 -8.21 -9.29 4.29
N TYR A 180 -7.02 -9.52 4.82
CA TYR A 180 -6.38 -10.82 4.71
C TYR A 180 -5.30 -11.00 5.78
N VAL A 181 -4.98 -12.25 6.05
CA VAL A 181 -3.86 -12.67 6.90
C VAL A 181 -2.81 -13.31 6.01
N GLN A 182 -1.55 -12.92 6.18
CA GLN A 182 -0.40 -13.66 5.64
C GLN A 182 0.40 -14.23 6.80
N SER A 183 0.81 -15.48 6.67
CA SER A 183 1.71 -16.11 7.61
C SER A 183 2.85 -16.82 6.91
N THR A 184 4.02 -16.79 7.55
CA THR A 184 5.18 -17.55 7.15
C THR A 184 5.67 -18.32 8.36
N PHE A 185 5.96 -19.60 8.17
CA PHE A 185 6.61 -20.44 9.16
C PHE A 185 7.83 -21.09 8.52
N GLN A 186 8.97 -21.02 9.20
CA GLN A 186 10.22 -21.62 8.76
C GLN A 186 10.84 -22.43 9.90
N LEU A 187 11.35 -23.61 9.56
CA LEU A 187 12.03 -24.51 10.47
C LEU A 187 13.36 -24.94 9.85
N GLU A 188 14.43 -24.82 10.62
CA GLU A 188 15.77 -25.26 10.27
C GLU A 188 16.27 -26.23 11.34
N THR A 189 16.85 -27.36 10.96
CA THR A 189 17.37 -28.37 11.90
C THR A 189 18.49 -29.18 11.26
N GLU A 190 19.42 -29.64 12.09
CA GLU A 190 20.49 -30.56 11.71
C GLU A 190 20.04 -32.01 11.97
N LEU A 191 20.03 -32.82 10.91
CA LEU A 191 19.75 -34.24 10.94
C LEU A 191 21.06 -35.04 11.06
N PRO A 192 21.01 -36.34 11.44
CA PRO A 192 22.18 -37.20 11.42
C PRO A 192 22.87 -37.22 10.04
N PHE A 193 24.17 -37.51 10.03
CA PHE A 193 25.02 -37.51 8.82
C PHE A 193 25.28 -36.12 8.22
N ASP A 194 25.33 -35.08 9.05
CA ASP A 194 25.63 -33.69 8.65
C ASP A 194 24.64 -33.13 7.61
N ILE A 195 23.37 -33.56 7.67
CA ILE A 195 22.32 -33.10 6.76
C ILE A 195 21.59 -31.92 7.37
N ASN A 196 21.56 -30.78 6.67
CA ASN A 196 20.76 -29.62 7.05
C ASN A 196 19.36 -29.69 6.40
N LEU A 197 18.31 -29.68 7.21
CA LEU A 197 16.93 -29.58 6.76
C LEU A 197 16.41 -28.16 6.97
N ILE A 198 15.90 -27.55 5.90
CA ILE A 198 15.20 -26.27 5.92
C ILE A 198 13.83 -26.45 5.28
N ALA A 199 12.78 -26.10 6.01
CA ALA A 199 11.41 -26.12 5.52
C ALA A 199 10.75 -24.75 5.72
N GLN A 200 10.00 -24.29 4.73
CA GLN A 200 9.25 -23.05 4.80
C GLN A 200 7.83 -23.26 4.27
N TYR A 201 6.86 -22.70 4.99
CA TYR A 201 5.45 -22.77 4.65
C TYR A 201 4.85 -21.36 4.67
N PHE A 202 4.19 -21.01 3.57
CA PHE A 202 3.50 -19.73 3.39
C PHE A 202 2.00 -19.98 3.32
N LEU A 203 1.22 -19.19 4.06
CA LEU A 203 -0.23 -19.24 4.03
C LEU A 203 -0.78 -17.83 3.85
N MET A 204 -1.81 -17.72 3.00
CA MET A 204 -2.60 -16.51 2.85
C MET A 204 -4.08 -16.88 3.00
N THR A 205 -4.78 -16.18 3.89
CA THR A 205 -6.20 -16.39 4.16
C THR A 205 -6.94 -15.06 3.99
N LEU A 206 -8.05 -15.07 3.25
CA LEU A 206 -8.93 -13.91 3.03
C LEU A 206 -9.97 -13.78 4.15
#